data_AF-A0A3D5Z0C5-F1
#
_entry.id   AF-A0A3D5Z0C5-F1
#
_cell.length_a   1.000
_cell.length_b   1.000
_cell.length_c   1.000
_cell.angle_alpha   90.00
_cell.angle_beta   90.00
_cell.angle_gamma   90.00
#
_symmetry.space_group_name_H-M   'P 1'
#
loop_
_entity.id
_entity.type
_entity.pdbx_description
1 polymer ?
#
loop_
_entity_poly.entity_id
_entity_poly.type
_entity_poly.pdbx_seq_one_letter_code
_entity_poly.pdbx_strand_id
1 'polypeptide(L)'
;MKNYLVIATLLLVSMGCTQKLSEADKVGVEAAIKGFYSALEKFDYAQMKTFCAPDFSGYENGKTSNSIDDFIAEAKQYEGSSIQFTIDFVKSDVGTDLAHSVVRFDAHFKNEKMQMDLKTFENYFLKKIDGKWLISFYQSSYLPYENDKKYTSIHLLTIPEKMPFDVLNESITRLNATISKIGYPDCGYAFMEMVPDKNSKFNKILVGNWRNADVYKIIHEDQEYKDAASQNEKGLNPYFINDVYVKYSLP
;
A
#
# COMPACT_ATOMS: atom_id res chain seq x y z
N MET A 1 48.61 -42.42 -23.52
CA MET A 1 48.84 -41.54 -22.35
C MET A 1 48.43 -40.08 -22.56
N LYS A 2 48.60 -39.48 -23.76
CA LYS A 2 48.17 -38.09 -24.04
C LYS A 2 46.64 -37.84 -23.93
N ASN A 3 45.80 -38.84 -24.21
CA ASN A 3 44.34 -38.65 -24.23
C ASN A 3 43.69 -38.67 -22.84
N TYR A 4 44.36 -39.21 -21.81
CA TYR A 4 43.82 -39.22 -20.45
C TYR A 4 44.01 -37.88 -19.73
N LEU A 5 45.01 -37.09 -20.13
CA LEU A 5 45.25 -35.76 -19.57
C LEU A 5 44.13 -34.78 -19.94
N VAL A 6 43.62 -34.86 -21.18
CA VAL A 6 42.55 -33.95 -21.67
C VAL A 6 41.20 -34.22 -20.97
N ILE A 7 40.90 -35.48 -20.68
CA ILE A 7 39.66 -35.86 -19.98
C ILE A 7 39.70 -35.45 -18.50
N ALA A 8 40.86 -35.55 -17.85
CA ALA A 8 41.04 -35.08 -16.47
C ALA A 8 40.89 -33.55 -16.35
N THR A 9 41.37 -32.78 -17.33
CA THR A 9 41.20 -31.31 -17.34
C THR A 9 39.76 -30.88 -17.61
N LEU A 10 39.01 -31.59 -18.47
CA LEU A 10 37.59 -31.29 -18.71
C LEU A 10 36.70 -31.59 -17.48
N LEU A 11 37.02 -32.64 -16.71
CA LEU A 11 36.29 -32.98 -15.48
C LEU A 11 36.48 -31.93 -14.38
N LEU A 12 37.66 -31.32 -14.26
CA LEU A 12 37.94 -30.25 -13.30
C LEU A 12 37.22 -28.93 -13.63
N VAL A 13 36.97 -28.63 -14.92
CA VAL A 13 36.20 -27.45 -15.33
C VAL A 13 34.70 -27.62 -15.06
N SER A 14 34.19 -28.86 -15.07
CA SER A 14 32.77 -29.14 -14.79
C SER A 14 32.37 -29.06 -13.31
N MET A 15 33.33 -29.08 -12.39
CA MET A 15 33.06 -28.93 -10.95
C MET A 15 33.03 -27.47 -10.46
N GLY A 16 33.35 -26.50 -11.33
CA GLY A 16 33.48 -25.09 -10.97
C GLY A 16 32.20 -24.24 -11.07
N CYS A 17 31.04 -24.81 -11.45
CA CYS A 17 29.82 -24.02 -11.71
C CYS A 17 28.58 -24.51 -10.95
N THR A 18 28.77 -24.92 -9.70
CA THR A 18 27.68 -24.96 -8.72
C THR A 18 28.24 -24.48 -7.40
N GLN A 19 28.50 -23.18 -7.33
CA GLN A 19 28.76 -22.53 -6.04
C GLN A 19 27.46 -22.64 -5.26
N LYS A 20 27.42 -23.65 -4.38
CA LYS A 20 26.31 -23.91 -3.48
C LYS A 20 26.02 -22.59 -2.77
N LEU A 21 24.80 -22.07 -2.92
CA LEU A 21 24.32 -20.91 -2.19
C LEU A 21 24.79 -21.03 -0.74
N SER A 22 25.48 -20.02 -0.22
CA SER A 22 25.87 -20.07 1.18
C SER A 22 24.61 -19.82 2.02
N GLU A 23 24.26 -20.77 2.89
CA GLU A 23 23.16 -20.58 3.85
C GLU A 23 23.35 -19.28 4.66
N ALA A 24 24.61 -18.89 4.89
CA ALA A 24 24.97 -17.63 5.51
C ALA A 24 24.50 -16.40 4.72
N ASP A 25 24.55 -16.42 3.39
CA ASP A 25 24.07 -15.31 2.56
C ASP A 25 22.54 -15.20 2.63
N LYS A 26 21.83 -16.33 2.61
CA LYS A 26 20.38 -16.33 2.81
C LYS A 26 20.01 -15.74 4.17
N VAL A 27 20.66 -16.18 5.25
CA VAL A 27 20.47 -15.61 6.59
C VAL A 27 20.75 -14.09 6.59
N GLY A 28 21.80 -13.65 5.90
CA GLY A 28 22.13 -12.22 5.78
C GLY A 28 21.07 -11.40 5.04
N VAL A 29 20.51 -11.92 3.95
CA VAL A 29 19.41 -11.30 3.19
C VAL A 29 18.16 -11.15 4.06
N GLU A 30 17.75 -12.24 4.72
CA GLU A 30 16.55 -12.22 5.57
C GLU A 30 16.72 -11.32 6.79
N ALA A 31 17.94 -11.27 7.36
CA ALA A 31 18.28 -10.38 8.47
C ALA A 31 18.26 -8.91 8.05
N ALA A 32 18.66 -8.56 6.82
CA ALA A 32 18.60 -7.18 6.33
C ALA A 32 17.15 -6.69 6.24
N ILE A 33 16.24 -7.50 5.69
CA ILE A 33 14.80 -7.17 5.59
C ILE A 33 14.18 -7.06 6.99
N LYS A 34 14.37 -8.06 7.86
CA LYS A 34 13.85 -8.01 9.24
C LYS A 34 14.40 -6.81 10.02
N GLY A 35 15.69 -6.54 9.88
CA GLY A 35 16.36 -5.42 10.52
C GLY A 35 15.81 -4.06 10.10
N PHE A 36 15.50 -3.88 8.81
CA PHE A 36 14.86 -2.69 8.27
C PHE A 36 13.53 -2.40 8.99
N TYR A 37 12.64 -3.38 9.07
CA TYR A 37 11.33 -3.20 9.73
C TYR A 37 11.42 -3.12 11.24
N SER A 38 12.32 -3.87 11.90
CA SER A 38 12.56 -3.73 13.34
C SER A 38 13.10 -2.35 13.71
N ALA A 39 13.80 -1.67 12.80
CA ALA A 39 14.18 -0.27 12.99
C ALA A 39 12.98 0.66 12.81
N LEU A 40 12.14 0.42 11.81
CA LEU A 40 10.90 1.18 11.56
C LEU A 40 9.90 1.09 12.72
N GLU A 41 9.70 -0.07 13.35
CA GLU A 41 8.83 -0.24 14.53
C GLU A 41 9.20 0.69 15.69
N LYS A 42 10.49 1.07 15.75
CA LYS A 42 11.05 1.94 16.79
C LYS A 42 11.27 3.36 16.30
N PHE A 43 10.90 3.66 15.04
CA PHE A 43 11.21 4.91 14.35
C PHE A 43 12.71 5.25 14.35
N ASP A 44 13.59 4.24 14.37
CA ASP A 44 15.04 4.42 14.32
C ASP A 44 15.52 4.54 12.87
N TYR A 45 15.31 5.73 12.30
CA TYR A 45 15.63 5.98 10.89
C TYR A 45 17.13 5.91 10.59
N ALA A 46 17.99 6.19 11.57
CA ALA A 46 19.43 6.07 11.41
C ALA A 46 19.82 4.60 11.24
N GLN A 47 19.28 3.72 12.07
CA GLN A 47 19.47 2.28 11.95
C GLN A 47 18.85 1.73 10.66
N MET A 48 17.64 2.19 10.31
CA MET A 48 16.93 1.77 9.09
C MET A 48 17.75 2.03 7.82
N LYS A 49 18.37 3.21 7.71
CA LYS A 49 19.27 3.56 6.59
C LYS A 49 20.43 2.58 6.43
N THR A 50 20.90 1.96 7.51
CA THR A 50 22.04 1.02 7.44
C THR A 50 21.70 -0.30 6.75
N PHE A 51 20.41 -0.60 6.53
CA PHE A 51 19.95 -1.78 5.81
C PHE A 51 19.68 -1.50 4.32
N CYS A 52 19.85 -0.25 3.88
CA CYS A 52 19.54 0.19 2.53
C CYS A 52 20.83 0.41 1.72
N ALA A 53 20.79 0.05 0.44
CA ALA A 53 21.84 0.39 -0.51
C ALA A 53 21.78 1.89 -0.84
N PRO A 54 22.88 2.50 -1.32
CA PRO A 54 22.88 3.91 -1.71
C PRO A 54 21.85 4.26 -2.80
N ASP A 55 21.44 3.28 -3.60
CA ASP A 55 20.46 3.40 -4.68
C ASP A 55 19.06 2.88 -4.30
N PHE A 56 18.76 2.83 -3.00
CA PHE A 56 17.46 2.37 -2.51
C PHE A 56 16.30 3.10 -3.19
N SER A 57 15.31 2.33 -3.63
CA SER A 57 14.02 2.83 -4.10
C SER A 57 12.89 1.87 -3.71
N GLY A 58 11.65 2.34 -3.85
CA GLY A 58 10.48 1.58 -3.45
C GLY A 58 9.26 1.87 -4.32
N TYR A 59 8.37 0.89 -4.42
CA TYR A 59 7.03 1.09 -4.96
C TYR A 59 5.99 0.50 -4.00
N GLU A 60 5.17 1.35 -3.41
CA GLU A 60 4.11 0.96 -2.50
C GLU A 60 2.78 1.56 -2.96
N ASN A 61 1.80 0.68 -3.23
CA ASN A 61 0.41 1.06 -3.51
C ASN A 61 0.24 2.22 -4.51
N GLY A 62 0.90 2.15 -5.67
CA GLY A 62 0.79 3.20 -6.69
C GLY A 62 1.79 4.35 -6.54
N LYS A 63 2.53 4.41 -5.44
CA LYS A 63 3.47 5.48 -5.14
C LYS A 63 4.91 4.99 -5.19
N THR A 64 5.78 5.83 -5.75
CA THR A 64 7.22 5.56 -5.83
C THR A 64 7.97 6.39 -4.78
N SER A 65 8.85 5.74 -4.03
CA SER A 65 9.90 6.40 -3.24
C SER A 65 11.22 6.26 -3.98
N ASN A 66 11.85 7.37 -4.36
CA ASN A 66 13.10 7.34 -5.15
C ASN A 66 14.35 7.25 -4.27
N SER A 67 14.17 7.34 -2.95
CA SER A 67 15.23 7.29 -1.96
C SER A 67 14.72 6.75 -0.63
N ILE A 68 15.64 6.39 0.27
CA ILE A 68 15.30 6.04 1.65
C ILE A 68 14.75 7.25 2.41
N ASP A 69 15.16 8.47 2.04
CA ASP A 69 14.67 9.70 2.67
C ASP A 69 13.22 9.99 2.26
N ASP A 70 12.84 9.68 1.01
CA ASP A 70 11.46 9.77 0.54
C ASP A 70 10.57 8.82 1.37
N PHE A 71 11.00 7.56 1.52
CA PHE A 71 10.29 6.59 2.34
C PHE A 71 10.18 7.03 3.81
N ILE A 72 11.28 7.53 4.40
CA ILE A 72 11.28 8.04 5.79
C ILE A 72 10.30 9.21 5.94
N ALA A 73 10.26 10.13 4.97
CA ALA A 73 9.35 11.27 5.02
C ALA A 73 7.89 10.83 5.09
N GLU A 74 7.54 9.73 4.42
CA GLU A 74 6.22 9.11 4.49
C GLU A 74 6.00 8.39 5.82
N ALA A 75 6.97 7.58 6.25
CA ALA A 75 6.90 6.82 7.49
C ALA A 75 6.66 7.69 8.73
N LYS A 76 7.17 8.93 8.72
CA LYS A 76 6.98 9.91 9.81
C LYS A 76 5.52 10.22 10.13
N GLN A 77 4.59 10.05 9.18
CA GLN A 77 3.17 10.25 9.45
C GLN A 77 2.61 9.26 10.48
N TYR A 78 3.30 8.14 10.69
CA TYR A 78 2.91 7.10 11.62
C TYR A 78 3.58 7.22 13.00
N GLU A 79 4.46 8.21 13.21
CA GLU A 79 5.10 8.44 14.51
C GLU A 79 4.08 8.57 15.64
N GLY A 80 4.38 7.97 16.79
CA GLY A 80 3.46 7.87 17.92
C GLY A 80 2.47 6.71 17.82
N SER A 81 2.48 5.95 16.72
CA SER A 81 1.76 4.68 16.61
C SER A 81 2.58 3.52 17.18
N SER A 82 1.91 2.56 17.81
CA SER A 82 2.44 1.21 17.95
C SER A 82 2.42 0.55 16.59
N ILE A 83 3.55 0.05 16.14
CA ILE A 83 3.68 -0.68 14.88
C ILE A 83 4.17 -2.08 15.20
N GLN A 84 3.56 -3.08 14.59
CA GLN A 84 4.00 -4.46 14.66
C GLN A 84 4.01 -5.07 13.26
N PHE A 85 5.15 -5.61 12.86
CA PHE A 85 5.28 -6.33 11.61
C PHE A 85 5.41 -7.85 11.83
N THR A 86 4.78 -8.62 10.96
CA THR A 86 5.02 -10.06 10.81
C THR A 86 5.54 -10.31 9.41
N ILE A 87 6.73 -10.91 9.31
CA ILE A 87 7.43 -11.14 8.04
C ILE A 87 7.67 -12.63 7.86
N ASP A 88 6.98 -13.22 6.90
CA ASP A 88 7.13 -14.62 6.52
C ASP A 88 7.78 -14.75 5.16
N PHE A 89 8.98 -15.33 5.12
CA PHE A 89 9.71 -15.54 3.88
C PHE A 89 9.09 -16.68 3.08
N VAL A 90 8.51 -16.34 1.93
CA VAL A 90 7.93 -17.32 0.99
C VAL A 90 9.06 -17.93 0.15
N LYS A 91 9.98 -17.09 -0.31
CA LYS A 91 11.09 -17.48 -1.17
C LYS A 91 12.25 -16.48 -1.04
N SER A 92 13.47 -16.99 -1.08
CA SER A 92 14.69 -16.18 -1.18
C SER A 92 15.64 -16.84 -2.18
N ASP A 93 15.83 -16.21 -3.33
CA ASP A 93 16.82 -16.59 -4.34
C ASP A 93 18.07 -15.72 -4.16
N VAL A 94 19.20 -16.32 -3.82
CA VAL A 94 20.42 -15.59 -3.46
C VAL A 94 21.55 -15.97 -4.41
N GLY A 95 22.07 -14.99 -5.14
CA GLY A 95 23.29 -15.09 -5.93
C GLY A 95 24.52 -14.66 -5.14
N THR A 96 25.63 -14.43 -5.86
CA THR A 96 26.89 -14.00 -5.24
C THR A 96 26.79 -12.58 -4.66
N ASP A 97 26.13 -11.69 -5.38
CA ASP A 97 26.08 -10.25 -5.10
C ASP A 97 24.67 -9.64 -5.22
N LEU A 98 23.69 -10.42 -5.68
CA LEU A 98 22.29 -10.03 -5.81
C LEU A 98 21.38 -11.07 -5.15
N ALA A 99 20.29 -10.63 -4.56
CA ALA A 99 19.25 -11.51 -4.05
C ALA A 99 17.86 -10.97 -4.37
N HIS A 100 16.90 -11.88 -4.52
CA HIS A 100 15.47 -11.58 -4.59
C HIS A 100 14.75 -12.36 -3.49
N SER A 101 13.99 -11.67 -2.66
CA SER A 101 13.13 -12.29 -1.65
C SER A 101 11.68 -11.89 -1.86
N VAL A 102 10.78 -12.86 -1.73
CA VAL A 102 9.34 -12.67 -1.66
C VAL A 102 8.90 -12.97 -0.24
N VAL A 103 8.18 -12.04 0.38
CA VAL A 103 7.64 -12.20 1.73
C VAL A 103 6.13 -11.99 1.74
N ARG A 104 5.45 -12.71 2.62
CA ARG A 104 4.17 -12.25 3.14
C ARG A 104 4.46 -11.30 4.29
N PHE A 105 3.86 -10.13 4.24
CA PHE A 105 4.11 -9.04 5.16
C PHE A 105 2.80 -8.55 5.73
N ASP A 106 2.65 -8.70 7.04
CA ASP A 106 1.49 -8.19 7.76
C ASP A 106 1.96 -7.05 8.66
N ALA A 107 1.27 -5.91 8.62
CA ALA A 107 1.57 -4.74 9.43
C ALA A 107 0.36 -4.31 10.25
N HIS A 108 0.56 -4.03 11.52
CA HIS A 108 -0.47 -3.55 12.43
C HIS A 108 -0.03 -2.22 13.01
N PHE A 109 -0.74 -1.14 12.66
CA PHE A 109 -0.52 0.20 13.16
C PHE A 109 -1.67 0.58 14.09
N LYS A 110 -1.33 1.14 15.26
CA LYS A 110 -2.33 1.58 16.23
C LYS A 110 -1.90 2.83 17.00
N ASN A 111 -2.75 3.85 16.99
CA ASN A 111 -2.70 4.99 17.91
C ASN A 111 -4.14 5.41 18.30
N GLU A 112 -4.31 6.56 18.98
CA GLU A 112 -5.63 7.04 19.39
C GLU A 112 -6.59 7.37 18.23
N LYS A 113 -6.05 7.69 17.05
CA LYS A 113 -6.79 8.15 15.87
C LYS A 113 -6.82 7.14 14.73
N MET A 114 -5.92 6.16 14.73
CA MET A 114 -5.68 5.25 13.63
C MET A 114 -5.56 3.83 14.15
N GLN A 115 -6.31 2.92 13.54
CA GLN A 115 -6.06 1.50 13.59
C GLN A 115 -6.05 0.99 12.15
N MET A 116 -4.91 0.48 11.71
CA MET A 116 -4.70 0.00 10.35
C MET A 116 -4.01 -1.35 10.42
N ASP A 117 -4.66 -2.36 9.86
CA ASP A 117 -4.02 -3.64 9.56
C ASP A 117 -3.68 -3.62 8.08
N LEU A 118 -2.53 -4.13 7.65
CA LEU A 118 -2.18 -4.32 6.24
C LEU A 118 -1.73 -5.75 6.09
N LYS A 119 -2.16 -6.40 5.02
CA LYS A 119 -1.62 -7.70 4.57
C LYS A 119 -1.11 -7.48 3.16
N THR A 120 0.14 -7.81 2.90
CA THR A 120 0.78 -7.55 1.61
C THR A 120 1.66 -8.73 1.18
N PHE A 121 1.93 -8.82 -0.11
CA PHE A 121 3.13 -9.50 -0.61
C PHE A 121 4.15 -8.44 -0.99
N GLU A 122 5.38 -8.61 -0.51
CA GLU A 122 6.48 -7.73 -0.87
C GLU A 122 7.59 -8.48 -1.58
N ASN A 123 8.12 -7.84 -2.60
CA ASN A 123 9.31 -8.25 -3.33
C ASN A 123 10.47 -7.37 -2.89
N TYR A 124 11.61 -7.95 -2.52
CA TYR A 124 12.83 -7.21 -2.25
C TYR A 124 13.95 -7.66 -3.18
N PHE A 125 14.70 -6.69 -3.67
CA PHE A 125 15.95 -6.90 -4.37
C PHE A 125 17.08 -6.33 -3.53
N LEU A 126 18.06 -7.16 -3.22
CA LEU A 126 19.18 -6.80 -2.37
C LEU A 126 20.49 -6.92 -3.14
N LYS A 127 21.45 -6.09 -2.74
CA LYS A 127 22.82 -6.10 -3.24
C LYS A 127 23.79 -6.40 -2.10
N LYS A 128 24.86 -7.12 -2.39
CA LYS A 128 25.97 -7.32 -1.47
C LYS A 128 27.03 -6.24 -1.70
N ILE A 129 27.16 -5.32 -0.76
CA ILE A 129 28.12 -4.20 -0.81
C ILE A 129 29.04 -4.35 0.39
N ASP A 130 30.36 -4.41 0.15
CA ASP A 130 31.38 -4.60 1.19
C ASP A 130 31.09 -5.79 2.12
N GLY A 131 30.57 -6.88 1.54
CA GLY A 131 30.21 -8.11 2.26
C GLY A 131 28.87 -8.07 3.01
N LYS A 132 28.15 -6.95 3.00
CA LYS A 132 26.85 -6.77 3.66
C LYS A 132 25.70 -6.77 2.65
N TRP A 133 24.64 -7.51 2.95
CA TRP A 133 23.39 -7.47 2.18
C TRP A 133 22.57 -6.23 2.52
N LEU A 134 22.18 -5.48 1.50
CA LEU A 134 21.46 -4.21 1.61
C LEU A 134 20.30 -4.16 0.62
N ILE A 135 19.16 -3.61 1.03
CA ILE A 135 17.96 -3.46 0.21
C ILE A 135 18.20 -2.36 -0.83
N SER A 136 18.07 -2.69 -2.11
CA SER A 136 18.20 -1.76 -3.23
C SER A 136 16.84 -1.40 -3.82
N PHE A 137 15.89 -2.34 -3.82
CA PHE A 137 14.52 -2.06 -4.23
C PHE A 137 13.53 -2.90 -3.43
N TYR A 138 12.36 -2.33 -3.14
CA TYR A 138 11.21 -3.11 -2.71
C TYR A 138 9.94 -2.74 -3.47
N GLN A 139 9.02 -3.69 -3.56
CA GLN A 139 7.71 -3.49 -4.15
C GLN A 139 6.66 -4.16 -3.28
N SER A 140 5.64 -3.40 -2.85
CA SER A 140 4.56 -3.89 -2.00
C SER A 140 3.23 -3.96 -2.77
N SER A 141 2.52 -5.08 -2.63
CA SER A 141 1.19 -5.30 -3.20
C SER A 141 0.20 -5.65 -2.09
N TYR A 142 -0.82 -4.82 -1.91
CA TYR A 142 -1.81 -5.06 -0.87
C TYR A 142 -2.69 -6.25 -1.22
N LEU A 143 -2.87 -7.14 -0.26
CA LEU A 143 -3.87 -8.19 -0.31
C LEU A 143 -5.22 -7.64 0.11
N PRO A 144 -6.33 -8.13 -0.47
CA PRO A 144 -7.66 -7.82 0.03
C PRO A 144 -7.78 -8.26 1.49
N TYR A 145 -8.51 -7.50 2.31
CA TYR A 145 -8.77 -7.94 3.68
C TYR A 145 -9.71 -9.15 3.66
N GLU A 146 -9.51 -10.09 4.58
CA GLU A 146 -10.39 -11.27 4.70
C GLU A 146 -11.87 -10.90 4.92
N ASN A 147 -12.14 -9.69 5.41
CA ASN A 147 -13.47 -9.14 5.64
C ASN A 147 -13.91 -8.09 4.60
N ASP A 148 -13.17 -7.89 3.51
CA ASP A 148 -13.60 -7.00 2.42
C ASP A 148 -14.78 -7.63 1.69
N LYS A 149 -15.99 -7.25 2.10
CA LYS A 149 -17.25 -7.72 1.51
C LYS A 149 -17.79 -6.78 0.45
N LYS A 150 -16.97 -5.87 -0.09
CA LYS A 150 -17.35 -4.80 -1.03
C LYS A 150 -18.65 -4.12 -0.59
N TYR A 151 -18.51 -3.09 0.22
CA TYR A 151 -19.62 -2.33 0.71
C TYR A 151 -19.83 -1.08 -0.14
N THR A 152 -21.07 -0.82 -0.54
CA THR A 152 -21.39 0.31 -1.41
C THR A 152 -22.48 1.16 -0.76
N SER A 153 -22.32 2.47 -0.86
CA SER A 153 -23.37 3.43 -0.56
C SER A 153 -23.81 4.13 -1.84
N ILE A 154 -25.11 4.30 -2.02
CA ILE A 154 -25.67 5.02 -3.17
C ILE A 154 -26.54 6.15 -2.63
N HIS A 155 -26.31 7.34 -3.16
CA HIS A 155 -27.23 8.47 -3.04
C HIS A 155 -27.83 8.76 -4.41
N LEU A 156 -29.15 8.85 -4.48
CA LEU A 156 -29.86 9.41 -5.64
C LEU A 156 -30.16 10.87 -5.36
N LEU A 157 -29.71 11.74 -6.24
CA LEU A 157 -29.66 13.18 -5.97
C LEU A 157 -30.38 13.96 -7.06
N THR A 158 -31.07 15.03 -6.65
CA THR A 158 -31.53 16.09 -7.55
C THR A 158 -30.61 17.29 -7.39
N ILE A 159 -29.79 17.56 -8.39
CA ILE A 159 -28.88 18.71 -8.42
C ILE A 159 -29.52 19.82 -9.26
N PRO A 160 -29.59 21.08 -8.78
CA PRO A 160 -30.13 22.18 -9.57
C PRO A 160 -29.37 22.38 -10.90
N GLU A 161 -30.07 22.59 -12.01
CA GLU A 161 -29.45 22.75 -13.36
C GLU A 161 -28.44 23.90 -13.44
N LYS A 162 -28.57 24.91 -12.58
CA LYS A 162 -27.67 26.07 -12.52
C LYS A 162 -26.39 25.82 -11.72
N MET A 163 -26.22 24.62 -11.15
CA MET A 163 -25.02 24.25 -10.42
C MET A 163 -23.91 23.83 -11.39
N PRO A 164 -22.72 24.45 -11.33
CA PRO A 164 -21.57 23.96 -12.06
C PRO A 164 -21.17 22.58 -11.53
N PHE A 165 -21.10 21.60 -12.41
CA PHE A 165 -20.63 20.25 -12.07
C PHE A 165 -19.23 20.26 -11.42
N ASP A 166 -18.41 21.25 -11.78
CA ASP A 166 -17.06 21.45 -11.23
C ASP A 166 -17.05 21.59 -9.70
N VAL A 167 -18.04 22.27 -9.11
CA VAL A 167 -18.13 22.46 -7.65
C VAL A 167 -18.39 21.14 -6.93
N LEU A 168 -19.20 20.28 -7.54
CA LEU A 168 -19.49 18.94 -7.01
C LEU A 168 -18.25 18.05 -7.14
N ASN A 169 -17.59 18.10 -8.30
CA ASN A 169 -16.39 17.33 -8.57
C ASN A 169 -15.23 17.73 -7.64
N GLU A 170 -15.03 19.03 -7.39
CA GLU A 170 -14.08 19.54 -6.40
C GLU A 170 -14.37 19.01 -4.98
N SER A 171 -15.66 18.93 -4.62
CA SER A 171 -16.08 18.42 -3.31
C SER A 171 -15.76 16.93 -3.16
N ILE A 172 -16.04 16.13 -4.19
CA ILE A 172 -15.69 14.71 -4.20
C ILE A 172 -14.18 14.51 -4.21
N THR A 173 -13.44 15.28 -5.00
CA THR A 173 -11.98 15.24 -5.03
C THR A 173 -11.39 15.50 -3.64
N ARG A 174 -11.90 16.53 -2.95
CA ARG A 174 -11.49 16.85 -1.57
C ARG A 174 -11.81 15.72 -0.60
N LEU A 175 -13.03 15.17 -0.64
CA LEU A 175 -13.43 14.06 0.24
C LEU A 175 -12.55 12.84 0.00
N ASN A 176 -12.31 12.46 -1.25
CA ASN A 176 -11.46 11.32 -1.59
C ASN A 176 -10.00 11.54 -1.16
N ALA A 177 -9.48 12.77 -1.30
CA ALA A 177 -8.14 13.11 -0.80
C ALA A 177 -8.06 13.00 0.73
N THR A 178 -9.09 13.44 1.47
CA THR A 178 -9.16 13.26 2.92
C THR A 178 -9.27 11.79 3.30
N ILE A 179 -10.13 11.00 2.64
CA ILE A 179 -10.28 9.56 2.86
C ILE A 179 -8.96 8.83 2.64
N SER A 180 -8.23 9.19 1.59
CA SER A 180 -6.88 8.68 1.33
C SER A 180 -5.90 9.07 2.44
N LYS A 181 -5.94 10.32 2.92
CA LYS A 181 -5.06 10.83 3.97
C LYS A 181 -5.28 10.12 5.31
N ILE A 182 -6.52 9.75 5.64
CA ILE A 182 -6.85 9.00 6.87
C ILE A 182 -6.62 7.48 6.74
N GLY A 183 -6.04 7.02 5.62
CA GLY A 183 -5.56 5.65 5.46
C GLY A 183 -6.41 4.72 4.59
N TYR A 184 -7.39 5.23 3.85
CA TYR A 184 -8.27 4.41 3.00
C TYR A 184 -8.22 4.83 1.51
N PRO A 185 -7.06 4.81 0.85
CA PRO A 185 -6.88 5.34 -0.53
C PRO A 185 -7.70 4.62 -1.61
N ASP A 186 -8.19 3.42 -1.32
CA ASP A 186 -9.06 2.61 -2.19
C ASP A 186 -10.56 2.81 -1.91
N CYS A 187 -10.90 3.61 -0.90
CA CYS A 187 -12.26 4.02 -0.59
C CYS A 187 -12.54 5.41 -1.12
N GLY A 188 -13.81 5.71 -1.38
CA GLY A 188 -14.22 7.04 -1.78
C GLY A 188 -15.47 7.07 -2.62
N TYR A 189 -15.71 8.22 -3.21
CA TYR A 189 -16.91 8.54 -3.94
C TYR A 189 -16.67 8.76 -5.43
N ALA A 190 -17.68 8.46 -6.24
CA ALA A 190 -17.74 8.79 -7.66
C ALA A 190 -19.16 9.21 -8.06
N PHE A 191 -19.27 10.18 -8.97
CA PHE A 191 -20.53 10.48 -9.63
C PHE A 191 -20.79 9.51 -10.78
N MET A 192 -22.05 9.12 -10.94
CA MET A 192 -22.55 8.44 -12.14
C MET A 192 -23.72 9.22 -12.72
N GLU A 193 -23.81 9.22 -14.04
CA GLU A 193 -24.96 9.76 -14.75
C GLU A 193 -26.17 8.85 -14.60
N MET A 194 -27.35 9.47 -14.44
CA MET A 194 -28.61 8.75 -14.57
C MET A 194 -28.80 8.35 -16.04
N VAL A 195 -29.34 7.16 -16.29
CA VAL A 195 -29.76 6.77 -17.64
C VAL A 195 -30.89 7.73 -18.09
N PRO A 196 -30.79 8.36 -19.27
CA PRO A 196 -31.83 9.24 -19.79
C PRO A 196 -33.21 8.56 -19.81
N ASP A 197 -34.26 9.34 -19.54
CA ASP A 197 -35.67 8.92 -19.61
C ASP A 197 -36.09 7.76 -18.67
N LYS A 198 -35.20 7.32 -17.76
CA LYS A 198 -35.52 6.27 -16.77
C LYS A 198 -36.00 6.80 -15.42
N ASN A 199 -35.95 8.10 -15.21
CA ASN A 199 -36.32 8.73 -13.95
C ASN A 199 -36.63 10.22 -14.14
N SER A 200 -37.70 10.72 -13.51
CA SER A 200 -38.09 12.13 -13.53
C SER A 200 -37.74 12.88 -12.24
N LYS A 201 -37.25 12.17 -11.21
CA LYS A 201 -37.08 12.74 -9.86
C LYS A 201 -35.63 13.11 -9.52
N PHE A 202 -34.65 12.34 -10.00
CA PHE A 202 -33.22 12.47 -9.68
C PHE A 202 -32.44 12.57 -10.98
N ASN A 203 -31.39 13.38 -11.00
CA ASN A 203 -30.55 13.59 -12.18
C ASN A 203 -29.08 13.19 -11.98
N LYS A 204 -28.68 12.75 -10.77
CA LYS A 204 -27.34 12.24 -10.48
C LYS A 204 -27.38 11.07 -9.50
N ILE A 205 -26.34 10.23 -9.58
CA ILE A 205 -26.05 9.18 -8.61
C ILE A 205 -24.67 9.47 -8.02
N LEU A 206 -24.55 9.43 -6.69
CA LEU A 206 -23.27 9.42 -6.00
C LEU A 206 -23.05 8.03 -5.41
N VAL A 207 -21.99 7.36 -5.83
CA VAL A 207 -21.64 6.01 -5.37
C VAL A 207 -20.39 6.10 -4.51
N GLY A 208 -20.51 5.62 -3.27
CA GLY A 208 -19.40 5.39 -2.36
C GLY A 208 -18.96 3.94 -2.42
N ASN A 209 -17.67 3.70 -2.59
CA ASN A 209 -17.05 2.38 -2.56
C ASN A 209 -16.24 2.25 -1.27
N TRP A 210 -16.54 1.19 -0.53
CA TRP A 210 -16.01 0.93 0.79
C TRP A 210 -15.59 -0.53 0.90
N ARG A 211 -14.55 -0.78 1.68
CA ARG A 211 -14.10 -2.13 2.01
C ARG A 211 -15.19 -2.97 2.70
N ASN A 212 -15.78 -2.40 3.74
CA ASN A 212 -16.86 -2.99 4.54
C ASN A 212 -17.62 -1.91 5.34
N ALA A 213 -18.64 -2.32 6.10
CA ALA A 213 -19.47 -1.41 6.89
C ALA A 213 -18.72 -0.74 8.06
N ASP A 214 -17.73 -1.41 8.65
CA ASP A 214 -16.94 -0.86 9.76
C ASP A 214 -15.98 0.21 9.25
N VAL A 215 -15.30 -0.03 8.12
CA VAL A 215 -14.47 0.97 7.44
C VAL A 215 -15.30 2.19 7.04
N TYR A 216 -16.50 1.97 6.48
CA TYR A 216 -17.43 3.06 6.21
C TYR A 216 -17.68 3.90 7.47
N LYS A 217 -17.97 3.25 8.60
CA LYS A 217 -18.26 3.92 9.87
C LYS A 217 -17.04 4.70 10.37
N ILE A 218 -15.86 4.10 10.38
CA ILE A 218 -14.61 4.74 10.83
C ILE A 218 -14.36 6.02 10.01
N ILE A 219 -14.42 5.93 8.68
CA ILE A 219 -14.24 7.09 7.78
C ILE A 219 -15.25 8.19 8.12
N HIS A 220 -16.53 7.85 8.32
CA HIS A 220 -17.59 8.83 8.53
C HIS A 220 -17.63 9.42 9.95
N GLU A 221 -17.01 8.74 10.91
CA GLU A 221 -16.85 9.23 12.29
C GLU A 221 -15.58 10.06 12.49
N ASP A 222 -14.62 9.99 11.57
CA ASP A 222 -13.38 10.77 11.58
C ASP A 222 -13.63 12.29 11.50
N GLN A 223 -12.87 13.05 12.28
CA GLN A 223 -13.05 14.50 12.37
C GLN A 223 -12.56 15.23 11.11
N GLU A 224 -11.44 14.82 10.50
CA GLU A 224 -10.96 15.45 9.27
C GLU A 224 -11.95 15.22 8.12
N TYR A 225 -12.54 14.01 8.05
CA TYR A 225 -13.62 13.73 7.11
C TYR A 225 -14.85 14.61 7.37
N LYS A 226 -15.32 14.70 8.62
CA LYS A 226 -16.45 15.56 8.99
C LYS A 226 -16.19 17.02 8.65
N ASP A 227 -14.97 17.52 8.89
CA ASP A 227 -14.58 18.89 8.55
C ASP A 227 -14.58 19.09 7.02
N ALA A 228 -14.05 18.14 6.25
CA ALA A 228 -14.07 18.20 4.79
C ALA A 228 -15.49 18.13 4.20
N ALA A 229 -16.41 17.41 4.87
CA ALA A 229 -17.81 17.25 4.49
C ALA A 229 -18.70 18.42 4.92
N SER A 230 -18.37 19.12 6.02
CA SER A 230 -19.22 20.14 6.66
C SER A 230 -18.97 21.58 6.22
N GLN A 231 -18.04 21.86 5.30
CA GLN A 231 -17.82 23.22 4.79
C GLN A 231 -19.05 23.71 3.99
N ASN A 232 -19.98 24.36 4.70
CA ASN A 232 -21.39 24.61 4.34
C ASN A 232 -21.67 25.47 3.09
N GLU A 233 -20.68 26.08 2.43
CA GLU A 233 -20.87 26.75 1.13
C GLU A 233 -20.33 25.93 -0.06
N LYS A 234 -19.44 24.96 0.20
CA LYS A 234 -18.81 24.05 -0.78
C LYS A 234 -19.02 22.57 -0.43
N GLY A 235 -19.96 22.27 0.45
CA GLY A 235 -20.30 20.93 0.90
C GLY A 235 -21.42 20.35 0.03
N LEU A 236 -21.58 19.04 0.00
CA LEU A 236 -22.61 18.39 -0.84
C LEU A 236 -24.01 18.45 -0.22
N ASN A 237 -24.10 18.52 1.12
CA ASN A 237 -25.36 18.45 1.87
C ASN A 237 -26.42 19.50 1.46
N PRO A 238 -26.07 20.79 1.24
CA PRO A 238 -27.03 21.78 0.75
C PRO A 238 -27.64 21.46 -0.63
N TYR A 239 -27.00 20.55 -1.38
CA TYR A 239 -27.36 20.21 -2.76
C TYR A 239 -28.03 18.84 -2.89
N PHE A 240 -28.16 18.11 -1.79
CA PHE A 240 -28.91 16.87 -1.71
C PHE A 240 -30.41 17.18 -1.58
N ILE A 241 -31.03 17.62 -2.68
CA ILE A 241 -32.47 17.73 -2.75
C ILE A 241 -33.03 16.33 -3.02
N ASN A 242 -33.87 15.83 -2.12
CA ASN A 242 -34.48 14.50 -2.16
C ASN A 242 -33.44 13.33 -2.16
N ASP A 243 -32.59 13.23 -1.15
CA ASP A 243 -31.66 12.08 -1.05
C ASP A 243 -32.43 10.77 -0.79
N VAL A 244 -32.30 9.82 -1.71
CA VAL A 244 -32.55 8.41 -1.41
C VAL A 244 -31.21 7.75 -1.14
N TYR A 245 -31.01 7.43 0.12
CA TYR A 245 -29.78 6.84 0.61
C TYR A 245 -29.94 5.35 0.88
N VAL A 246 -29.12 4.54 0.21
CA VAL A 246 -29.09 3.09 0.39
C VAL A 246 -27.66 2.63 0.65
N LYS A 247 -27.49 1.75 1.63
CA LYS A 247 -26.25 1.02 1.85
C LYS A 247 -26.50 -0.46 1.60
N TYR A 248 -25.60 -1.14 0.90
CA TYR A 248 -25.69 -2.58 0.74
C TYR A 248 -24.30 -3.20 0.70
N SER A 249 -24.23 -4.46 1.16
CA SER A 249 -23.05 -5.30 1.00
C SER A 249 -23.27 -6.16 -0.23
N LEU A 250 -22.30 -6.25 -1.12
CA LEU A 250 -22.35 -7.26 -2.17
C LEU A 250 -22.14 -8.65 -1.53
N PRO A 251 -22.81 -9.69 -2.06
CA PRO A 251 -22.67 -11.05 -1.55
C PRO A 251 -21.26 -11.60 -1.71
#